data_AF-A0A1F5HQ39-F1
#
_entry.id   AF-A0A1F5HQ39-F1
#
_cell.length_a   1.000
_cell.length_b   1.000
_cell.length_c   1.000
_cell.angle_alpha   90.00
_cell.angle_beta   90.00
_cell.angle_gamma   90.00
#
_symmetry.space_group_name_H-M   'P 1'
#
loop_
_entity.id
_entity.type
_entity.pdbx_description
1 polymer ?
#
loop_
_entity_poly.entity_id
_entity_poly.type
_entity_poly.pdbx_seq_one_letter_code
_entity_poly.pdbx_strand_id
1 'polypeptide(L)'
;MVSTTIERREDTTGYTTYEKKNYIRELPLLELPQAIGLLSPEEQALFNRVFEIEVSNGQDGNGSRMDFPAEMQSWIVDRFKRDGETPEETLEAMCNQRVLVVRNRFTKEGGIYNLNRLNRPRDLVRPDTYREDIERSRENCSFCDPTKNTPETVAIGRLKDKYNQSFANLTKFAKYHEIIAGPHNPFDKTRDVFRSQIAIAQEIARRVHGFDSAAQFMMIGENQGPDAGASKYHQHKQVMISAGTMHFPDAERWHEASIRYRFETGSDFTGDWFAAHEMIGLARSLEDSEGEVLVVASLTPKKDCGVTVIGPRFKDPLHLGQRFIDTCWEVEEFMMTEQGVEQFNTALYLPPLSRTDAYWKDFRPMSVFTRRTKSDMGIMEGAGTAVLSVDPKSFAGDLFSHLQKAA
;
A
#
# COMPACT_ATOMS: atom_id res chain seq x y z
N MET A 1 -6.42 6.31 -22.38
CA MET A 1 -6.61 7.21 -21.23
C MET A 1 -7.28 8.45 -21.75
N VAL A 2 -8.50 8.73 -21.30
CA VAL A 2 -9.24 9.93 -21.71
C VAL A 2 -8.68 11.08 -20.87
N SER A 3 -7.92 11.98 -21.49
CA SER A 3 -7.52 13.25 -20.88
C SER A 3 -8.79 14.06 -20.63
N THR A 4 -9.27 14.05 -19.39
CA THR A 4 -10.29 14.96 -18.92
C THR A 4 -9.55 16.13 -18.29
N THR A 5 -9.31 17.16 -19.08
CA THR A 5 -8.87 18.46 -18.57
C THR A 5 -9.99 19.00 -17.68
N ILE A 6 -9.88 18.78 -16.38
CA ILE A 6 -10.76 19.42 -15.41
C ILE A 6 -10.45 20.92 -15.49
N GLU A 7 -11.37 21.72 -16.03
CA GLU A 7 -11.25 23.17 -15.99
C GLU A 7 -11.05 23.59 -14.53
N ARG A 8 -9.95 24.29 -14.25
CA ARG A 8 -9.73 24.95 -12.96
C ARG A 8 -10.85 25.95 -12.75
N ARG A 9 -11.81 25.64 -11.89
CA ARG A 9 -12.90 26.56 -11.55
C ARG A 9 -12.49 27.35 -10.32
N GLU A 10 -12.08 28.59 -10.56
CA GLU A 10 -11.62 29.53 -9.53
C GLU A 10 -12.75 30.02 -8.62
N ASP A 11 -14.00 29.91 -9.07
CA ASP A 11 -15.18 30.31 -8.30
C ASP A 11 -16.10 29.10 -8.00
N THR A 12 -16.13 28.69 -6.73
CA THR A 12 -17.06 27.66 -6.21
C THR A 12 -18.17 28.28 -5.35
N THR A 13 -18.34 29.60 -5.40
CA THR A 13 -19.29 30.41 -4.63
C THR A 13 -20.70 30.21 -5.20
N GLY A 14 -21.24 29.01 -5.01
CA GLY A 14 -22.50 28.57 -5.59
C GLY A 14 -22.67 27.05 -5.60
N TYR A 15 -21.57 26.31 -5.35
CA TYR A 15 -21.60 24.87 -5.32
C TYR A 15 -22.36 24.40 -4.08
N THR A 16 -23.27 23.47 -4.28
CA THR A 16 -23.85 22.65 -3.21
C THR A 16 -22.74 21.83 -2.53
N THR A 17 -23.00 21.35 -1.32
CA THR A 17 -22.09 20.44 -0.60
C THR A 17 -21.75 19.20 -1.44
N TYR A 18 -22.70 18.70 -2.23
CA TYR A 18 -22.49 17.56 -3.12
C TYR A 18 -21.52 17.88 -4.28
N GLU A 19 -21.72 19.00 -4.96
CA GLU A 19 -20.85 19.44 -6.05
C GLU A 19 -19.43 19.71 -5.55
N LYS A 20 -19.28 20.31 -4.37
CA LYS A 20 -17.95 20.51 -3.75
C LYS A 20 -17.24 19.18 -3.50
N LYS A 21 -17.94 18.19 -2.93
CA LYS A 21 -17.36 16.87 -2.65
C LYS A 21 -16.93 16.15 -3.93
N ASN A 22 -17.72 16.22 -5.00
CA ASN A 22 -17.31 15.62 -6.27
C ASN A 22 -16.12 16.35 -6.89
N TYR A 23 -16.12 17.67 -6.89
CA TYR A 23 -14.99 18.45 -7.40
C TYR A 23 -13.69 18.16 -6.63
N ILE A 24 -13.74 18.10 -5.29
CA ILE A 24 -12.59 17.72 -4.44
C ILE A 24 -12.01 16.35 -4.82
N ARG A 25 -12.88 15.39 -5.15
CA ARG A 25 -12.47 14.03 -5.56
C ARG A 25 -11.74 14.05 -6.89
N GLU A 26 -12.21 14.84 -7.83
CA GLU A 26 -11.65 14.98 -9.19
C GLU A 26 -10.35 15.80 -9.24
N LEU A 27 -10.15 16.76 -8.32
CA LEU A 27 -8.93 17.56 -8.25
C LEU A 27 -7.68 16.67 -8.15
N PRO A 28 -6.65 16.84 -9.02
CA PRO A 28 -5.39 16.11 -8.92
C PRO A 28 -4.72 16.29 -7.55
N LEU A 29 -3.91 15.33 -7.12
CA LEU A 29 -3.29 15.38 -5.79
C LEU A 29 -2.39 16.60 -5.63
N LEU A 30 -1.71 17.05 -6.69
CA LEU A 30 -0.90 18.27 -6.59
C LEU A 30 -1.73 19.48 -6.15
N GLU A 31 -3.04 19.51 -6.43
CA GLU A 31 -4.01 20.53 -5.98
C GLU A 31 -4.59 20.27 -4.58
N LEU A 32 -3.95 19.41 -3.78
CA LEU A 32 -4.37 19.12 -2.40
C LEU A 32 -4.61 20.36 -1.51
N PRO A 33 -3.80 21.45 -1.56
CA PRO A 33 -4.12 22.67 -0.81
C PRO A 33 -5.48 23.27 -1.17
N GLN A 34 -5.84 23.28 -2.46
CA GLN A 34 -7.15 23.74 -2.93
C GLN A 34 -8.24 22.79 -2.45
N ALA A 35 -8.03 21.48 -2.57
CA ALA A 35 -8.96 20.48 -2.08
C ALA A 35 -9.27 20.66 -0.58
N ILE A 36 -8.24 20.89 0.25
CA ILE A 36 -8.39 21.16 1.68
C ILE A 36 -9.11 22.48 1.92
N GLY A 37 -8.77 23.55 1.18
CA GLY A 37 -9.44 24.85 1.33
C GLY A 37 -10.95 24.83 1.03
N LEU A 38 -11.42 23.84 0.28
CA LEU A 38 -12.83 23.62 -0.04
C LEU A 38 -13.58 22.77 1.00
N LEU A 39 -12.87 22.12 1.93
CA LEU A 39 -13.46 21.37 3.04
C LEU A 39 -14.11 22.32 4.06
N SER A 40 -15.04 21.82 4.87
CA SER A 40 -15.55 22.56 6.02
C SER A 40 -14.46 22.83 7.08
N PRO A 41 -14.61 23.83 7.96
CA PRO A 41 -13.61 24.10 9.01
C PRO A 41 -13.29 22.89 9.90
N GLU A 42 -14.29 22.04 10.17
CA GLU A 42 -14.14 20.81 10.96
C GLU A 42 -13.33 19.74 10.21
N GLU A 43 -13.64 19.52 8.94
CA GLU A 43 -12.90 18.61 8.05
C GLU A 43 -11.45 19.08 7.84
N GLN A 44 -11.23 20.38 7.66
CA GLN A 44 -9.89 20.96 7.58
C GLN A 44 -9.11 20.73 8.89
N ALA A 45 -9.74 20.95 10.05
CA ALA A 45 -9.11 20.72 11.34
C ALA A 45 -8.75 19.24 11.53
N LEU A 46 -9.64 18.31 11.14
CA LEU A 46 -9.36 16.88 11.19
C LEU A 46 -8.21 16.49 10.26
N PHE A 47 -8.25 16.95 9.00
CA PHE A 47 -7.18 16.67 8.04
C PHE A 47 -5.83 17.16 8.56
N ASN A 48 -5.75 18.43 8.99
CA ASN A 48 -4.51 19.06 9.47
C ASN A 48 -4.02 18.49 10.82
N ARG A 49 -4.90 17.83 11.58
CA ARG A 49 -4.55 17.10 12.80
C ARG A 49 -3.81 15.81 12.46
N VAL A 50 -4.17 15.11 11.38
CA VAL A 50 -3.51 13.86 10.96
C VAL A 50 -2.30 14.14 10.07
N PHE A 51 -2.45 15.04 9.10
CA PHE A 51 -1.46 15.32 8.07
C PHE A 51 -0.89 16.73 8.15
N GLU A 52 0.35 16.83 7.73
CA GLU A 52 1.01 18.07 7.39
C GLU A 52 1.28 18.06 5.89
N ILE A 53 1.01 19.19 5.22
CA ILE A 53 1.33 19.36 3.81
C ILE A 53 2.25 20.55 3.60
N GLU A 54 3.13 20.42 2.64
CA GLU A 54 4.07 21.45 2.21
C GLU A 54 4.06 21.44 0.68
N VAL A 55 3.92 22.61 0.06
CA VAL A 55 3.99 22.76 -1.39
C VAL A 55 5.11 23.71 -1.72
N SER A 56 6.02 23.28 -2.59
CA SER A 56 7.01 24.15 -3.21
C SER A 56 6.73 24.26 -4.71
N ASN A 57 6.91 25.47 -5.22
CA ASN A 57 6.85 25.79 -6.65
C ASN A 57 7.81 26.95 -6.93
N GLY A 58 8.18 27.15 -8.19
CA GLY A 58 9.14 28.19 -8.59
C GLY A 58 8.61 29.63 -8.56
N GLN A 59 7.32 29.85 -8.26
CA GLN A 59 6.68 31.16 -8.43
C GLN A 59 6.89 32.11 -7.24
N ASP A 60 7.19 31.60 -6.05
CA ASP A 60 7.36 32.39 -4.82
C ASP A 60 8.79 32.97 -4.66
N GLY A 61 9.66 32.75 -5.64
CA GLY A 61 11.08 33.17 -5.59
C GLY A 61 11.96 32.26 -4.73
N ASN A 62 11.41 31.22 -4.10
CA ASN A 62 12.18 30.23 -3.35
C ASN A 62 12.69 29.11 -4.28
N GLY A 63 13.93 29.27 -4.75
CA GLY A 63 14.91 28.19 -4.98
C GLY A 63 14.59 27.04 -5.95
N SER A 64 13.42 27.03 -6.62
CA SER A 64 12.98 25.88 -7.43
C SER A 64 12.66 26.21 -8.90
N ARG A 65 12.70 27.50 -9.28
CA ARG A 65 12.63 27.90 -10.70
C ARG A 65 13.94 27.57 -11.39
N MET A 66 13.88 26.84 -12.50
CA MET A 66 15.05 26.47 -13.29
C MET A 66 15.15 27.32 -14.55
N ASP A 67 16.35 27.80 -14.86
CA ASP A 67 16.65 28.36 -16.19
C ASP A 67 17.14 27.24 -17.11
N PHE A 68 16.60 27.18 -18.33
CA PHE A 68 16.92 26.13 -19.29
C PHE A 68 17.75 26.70 -20.45
N PRO A 69 18.99 26.22 -20.66
CA PRO A 69 19.76 26.55 -21.86
C PRO A 69 18.95 26.26 -23.13
N ALA A 70 19.11 27.09 -24.16
CA ALA A 70 18.34 26.99 -25.40
C ALA A 70 18.48 25.60 -26.05
N GLU A 71 19.67 25.01 -25.95
CA GLU A 71 20.01 23.68 -26.48
C GLU A 71 19.27 22.55 -25.76
N MET A 72 18.82 22.76 -24.52
CA MET A 72 18.13 21.76 -23.71
C MET A 72 16.61 21.78 -23.92
N GLN A 73 16.04 22.89 -24.41
CA GLN A 73 14.59 23.08 -24.47
C GLN A 73 13.89 22.04 -25.34
N SER A 74 14.45 21.71 -26.50
CA SER A 74 13.89 20.67 -27.39
C SER A 74 13.83 19.30 -26.72
N TRP A 75 14.89 18.94 -25.99
CA TRP A 75 14.96 17.69 -25.23
C TRP A 75 13.94 17.63 -24.10
N ILE A 76 13.72 18.75 -23.39
CA ILE A 76 12.69 18.84 -22.34
C ILE A 76 11.30 18.63 -22.95
N VAL A 77 11.01 19.31 -24.05
CA VAL A 77 9.70 19.20 -24.72
C VAL A 77 9.47 17.78 -25.23
N ASP A 78 10.44 17.16 -25.89
CA ASP A 78 10.34 15.78 -26.37
C ASP A 78 10.02 14.79 -25.23
N ARG A 79 10.59 15.01 -24.05
CA ARG A 79 10.53 14.05 -22.94
C ARG A 79 9.38 14.27 -21.96
N PHE A 80 8.98 15.52 -21.72
CA PHE A 80 8.07 15.88 -20.63
C PHE A 80 6.73 16.44 -21.08
N LYS A 81 6.58 16.79 -22.37
CA LYS A 81 5.32 17.31 -22.90
C LYS A 81 4.19 16.31 -22.70
N ARG A 82 3.07 16.77 -22.16
CA ARG A 82 1.86 15.96 -22.01
C ARG A 82 0.91 16.19 -23.18
N ASP A 83 -0.02 15.27 -23.35
CA ASP A 83 -1.04 15.37 -24.39
C ASP A 83 -1.86 16.66 -24.23
N GLY A 84 -1.88 17.49 -25.28
CA GLY A 84 -2.60 18.76 -25.30
C GLY A 84 -1.80 19.99 -24.86
N GLU A 85 -0.59 19.83 -24.31
CA GLU A 85 0.29 20.96 -23.95
C GLU A 85 1.03 21.51 -25.17
N THR A 86 1.33 22.82 -25.18
CA THR A 86 2.31 23.42 -26.11
C THR A 86 3.75 23.23 -25.61
N PRO A 87 4.77 23.37 -26.48
CA PRO A 87 6.16 23.42 -26.05
C PRO A 87 6.41 24.47 -24.96
N GLU A 88 5.82 25.66 -25.07
CA GLU A 88 5.99 26.76 -24.13
C GLU A 88 5.37 26.43 -22.77
N GLU A 89 4.17 25.81 -22.75
CA GLU A 89 3.53 25.34 -21.52
C GLU A 89 4.35 24.25 -20.84
N THR A 90 4.91 23.32 -21.61
CA THR A 90 5.79 22.26 -21.09
C THR A 90 7.03 22.87 -20.43
N LEU A 91 7.67 23.84 -21.09
CA LEU A 91 8.85 24.52 -20.56
C LEU A 91 8.51 25.31 -19.30
N GLU A 92 7.40 26.05 -19.25
CA GLU A 92 7.01 26.79 -18.04
C GLU A 92 6.65 25.84 -16.88
N ALA A 93 5.96 24.73 -17.15
CA ALA A 93 5.62 23.72 -16.14
C ALA A 93 6.87 22.99 -15.60
N MET A 94 7.83 22.69 -16.47
CA MET A 94 9.10 22.11 -16.07
C MET A 94 10.00 23.11 -15.35
N CYS A 95 9.95 24.39 -15.75
CA CYS A 95 10.67 25.49 -15.13
C CYS A 95 10.20 25.71 -13.69
N ASN A 96 8.89 25.62 -13.45
CA ASN A 96 8.27 25.80 -12.13
C ASN A 96 7.62 24.51 -11.63
N GLN A 97 8.44 23.49 -11.38
CA GLN A 97 7.90 22.22 -10.91
C GLN A 97 7.20 22.39 -9.56
N ARG A 98 6.00 21.81 -9.47
CA ARG A 98 5.29 21.69 -8.21
C ARG A 98 5.70 20.40 -7.52
N VAL A 99 6.14 20.51 -6.28
CA VAL A 99 6.40 19.37 -5.40
C VAL A 99 5.48 19.48 -4.20
N LEU A 100 4.73 18.42 -3.94
CA LEU A 100 3.89 18.30 -2.76
C LEU A 100 4.56 17.31 -1.80
N VAL A 101 4.75 17.72 -0.55
CA VAL A 101 5.15 16.82 0.53
C VAL A 101 3.97 16.65 1.47
N VAL A 102 3.63 15.39 1.75
CA VAL A 102 2.62 15.02 2.75
C VAL A 102 3.31 14.22 3.84
N ARG A 103 3.04 14.54 5.11
CA ARG A 103 3.60 13.85 6.27
C ARG A 103 2.49 13.48 7.23
N ASN A 104 2.42 12.22 7.65
CA ASN A 104 1.58 11.78 8.74
C ASN A 104 2.22 12.23 10.06
N ARG A 105 1.53 13.10 10.80
CA ARG A 105 2.05 13.67 12.06
C ARG A 105 2.29 12.61 13.12
N PHE A 106 1.59 11.47 13.05
CA PHE A 106 1.63 10.44 14.07
C PHE A 106 2.55 9.27 13.70
N THR A 107 2.37 8.67 12.53
CA THR A 107 3.24 7.55 12.10
C THR A 107 4.60 8.03 11.58
N LYS A 108 4.74 9.32 11.27
CA LYS A 108 5.93 9.92 10.61
C LYS A 108 6.21 9.37 9.21
N GLU A 109 5.28 8.63 8.64
CA GLU A 109 5.31 8.27 7.22
C GLU A 109 5.09 9.52 6.37
N GLY A 110 5.63 9.54 5.16
CA GLY A 110 5.47 10.68 4.27
C GLY A 110 5.59 10.29 2.80
N GLY A 111 5.11 11.18 1.93
CA GLY A 111 5.21 11.08 0.48
C GLY A 111 5.63 12.41 -0.13
N ILE A 112 6.65 12.39 -0.98
CA ILE A 112 7.08 13.52 -1.82
C ILE A 112 6.58 13.25 -3.23
N TYR A 113 5.59 14.01 -3.68
CA TYR A 113 4.96 13.86 -4.98
C TYR A 113 5.57 14.82 -6.00
N ASN A 114 6.17 14.25 -7.04
CA ASN A 114 6.59 14.96 -8.24
C ASN A 114 6.35 14.07 -9.47
N LEU A 115 5.26 14.36 -10.19
CA LEU A 115 4.80 13.56 -11.34
C LEU A 115 5.81 13.54 -12.49
N ASN A 116 6.66 14.57 -12.61
CA ASN A 116 7.68 14.63 -13.68
C ASN A 116 8.75 13.55 -13.50
N ARG A 117 8.88 12.95 -12.31
CA ARG A 117 9.85 11.88 -12.04
C ARG A 117 9.59 10.59 -12.82
N LEU A 118 8.38 10.37 -13.35
CA LEU A 118 8.10 9.24 -14.24
C LEU A 118 8.98 9.26 -15.49
N ASN A 119 9.22 10.47 -16.03
CA ASN A 119 9.92 10.69 -17.28
C ASN A 119 11.42 10.99 -17.12
N ARG A 120 11.97 10.82 -15.91
CA ARG A 120 13.40 11.04 -15.69
C ARG A 120 14.27 10.17 -16.63
N PRO A 121 15.46 10.64 -17.04
CA PRO A 121 16.37 9.86 -17.86
C PRO A 121 16.82 8.58 -17.15
N ARG A 122 17.06 7.51 -17.91
CA ARG A 122 17.56 6.23 -17.40
C ARG A 122 18.51 5.62 -18.42
N ASP A 123 19.76 5.42 -18.02
CA ASP A 123 20.76 4.76 -18.87
C ASP A 123 20.69 3.23 -18.76
N LEU A 124 20.21 2.73 -17.62
CA LEU A 124 20.11 1.30 -17.34
C LEU A 124 18.77 0.75 -17.81
N VAL A 125 18.82 -0.11 -18.83
CA VAL A 125 17.71 -0.96 -19.26
C VAL A 125 17.99 -2.37 -18.79
N ARG A 126 17.09 -2.94 -17.97
CA ARG A 126 17.14 -4.36 -17.60
C ARG A 126 16.19 -5.15 -18.50
N PRO A 127 16.60 -6.34 -19.00
CA PRO A 127 15.72 -7.19 -19.79
C PRO A 127 14.48 -7.58 -18.98
N ASP A 128 13.38 -7.81 -19.67
CA ASP A 128 12.12 -8.20 -19.05
C ASP A 128 11.87 -9.70 -19.21
N THR A 129 12.48 -10.50 -18.33
CA THR A 129 12.48 -11.97 -18.42
C THR A 129 11.58 -12.63 -17.38
N TYR A 130 10.87 -11.86 -16.54
CA TYR A 130 10.19 -12.37 -15.35
C TYR A 130 9.24 -13.53 -15.63
N ARG A 131 8.38 -13.40 -16.65
CA ARG A 131 7.44 -14.46 -17.05
C ARG A 131 8.12 -15.71 -17.59
N GLU A 132 9.20 -15.55 -18.35
CA GLU A 132 9.98 -16.67 -18.86
C GLU A 132 10.74 -17.39 -17.73
N ASP A 133 11.28 -16.64 -16.77
CA ASP A 133 12.01 -17.16 -15.63
C ASP A 133 11.10 -17.99 -14.70
N ILE A 134 9.83 -17.61 -14.57
CA ILE A 134 8.83 -18.42 -13.86
C ILE A 134 8.76 -19.82 -14.46
N GLU A 135 8.57 -19.94 -15.78
CA GLU A 135 8.46 -21.26 -16.42
C GLU A 135 9.77 -22.03 -16.40
N ARG A 136 10.92 -21.37 -16.64
CA ARG A 136 12.25 -22.00 -16.52
C ARG A 136 12.51 -22.58 -15.14
N SER A 137 11.99 -21.96 -14.08
CA SER A 137 12.24 -22.39 -12.70
C SER A 137 11.48 -23.66 -12.30
N ARG A 138 10.49 -24.11 -13.09
CA ARG A 138 9.59 -25.22 -12.74
C ARG A 138 10.31 -26.54 -12.50
N GLU A 139 11.30 -26.86 -13.34
CA GLU A 139 12.02 -28.14 -13.28
C GLU A 139 12.80 -28.34 -11.97
N ASN A 140 13.27 -27.25 -11.36
CA ASN A 140 14.10 -27.28 -10.15
C ASN A 140 13.40 -26.62 -8.94
N CYS A 141 12.06 -26.52 -8.98
CA CYS A 141 11.30 -25.85 -7.94
C CYS A 141 11.06 -26.78 -6.74
N SER A 142 11.70 -26.48 -5.61
CA SER A 142 11.50 -27.20 -4.35
C SER A 142 10.07 -27.10 -3.79
N PHE A 143 9.27 -26.13 -4.24
CA PHE A 143 7.90 -25.91 -3.77
C PHE A 143 6.85 -26.69 -4.58
N CYS A 144 7.24 -27.27 -5.73
CA CYS A 144 6.37 -28.18 -6.50
C CYS A 144 6.19 -29.54 -5.80
N ASP A 145 7.19 -30.01 -5.05
CA ASP A 145 7.08 -31.19 -4.16
C ASP A 145 7.69 -30.86 -2.78
N PRO A 146 6.97 -30.10 -1.95
CA PRO A 146 7.51 -29.61 -0.69
C PRO A 146 7.74 -30.76 0.31
N THR A 147 7.02 -31.88 0.19
CA THR A 147 7.17 -33.02 1.11
C THR A 147 8.55 -33.64 1.07
N LYS A 148 9.23 -33.59 -0.09
CA LYS A 148 10.58 -34.13 -0.27
C LYS A 148 11.68 -33.08 -0.14
N ASN A 149 11.37 -31.82 -0.43
CA ASN A 149 12.39 -30.79 -0.69
C ASN A 149 12.34 -29.59 0.28
N THR A 150 11.51 -29.65 1.32
CA THR A 150 11.41 -28.56 2.32
C THR A 150 11.36 -29.15 3.73
N PRO A 151 11.80 -28.42 4.77
CA PRO A 151 11.69 -28.89 6.14
C PRO A 151 10.27 -28.70 6.69
N GLU A 152 9.97 -29.34 7.82
CA GLU A 152 8.77 -29.06 8.62
C GLU A 152 9.15 -28.59 10.02
N THR A 153 8.33 -27.73 10.62
CA THR A 153 8.46 -27.41 12.04
C THR A 153 7.70 -28.48 12.81
N VAL A 154 8.42 -29.36 13.53
CA VAL A 154 7.84 -30.54 14.22
C VAL A 154 6.58 -30.22 15.04
N ALA A 155 6.57 -29.12 15.79
CA ALA A 155 5.44 -28.74 16.64
C ALA A 155 4.22 -28.20 15.86
N ILE A 156 4.40 -27.71 14.63
CA ILE A 156 3.33 -27.18 13.77
C ILE A 156 2.85 -28.26 12.79
N GLY A 157 3.78 -29.07 12.28
CA GLY A 157 3.57 -30.01 11.19
C GLY A 157 3.35 -29.31 9.85
N ARG A 158 2.91 -30.08 8.86
CA ARG A 158 2.48 -29.55 7.55
C ARG A 158 0.96 -29.42 7.52
N LEU A 159 0.51 -28.29 7.00
CA LEU A 159 -0.89 -28.06 6.67
C LEU A 159 -1.03 -28.15 5.15
N LYS A 160 -2.10 -28.76 4.68
CA LYS A 160 -2.36 -28.90 3.25
C LYS A 160 -3.86 -28.89 3.01
N ASP A 161 -4.25 -28.25 1.92
CA ASP A 161 -5.57 -28.44 1.34
C ASP A 161 -5.44 -28.66 -0.19
N LYS A 162 -6.53 -28.44 -0.92
CA LYS A 162 -6.56 -28.62 -2.37
C LYS A 162 -5.78 -27.55 -3.15
N TYR A 163 -5.49 -26.40 -2.55
CA TYR A 163 -4.84 -25.26 -3.20
C TYR A 163 -3.41 -25.07 -2.73
N ASN A 164 -3.15 -25.27 -1.44
CA ASN A 164 -1.92 -24.82 -0.80
C ASN A 164 -1.32 -25.89 0.11
N GLN A 165 -0.01 -25.77 0.34
CA GLN A 165 0.73 -26.60 1.28
C GLN A 165 1.74 -25.77 2.08
N SER A 166 1.76 -25.96 3.40
CA SER A 166 2.70 -25.32 4.31
C SER A 166 3.92 -26.16 4.62
N PHE A 167 5.01 -25.47 4.97
CA PHE A 167 6.27 -26.05 5.41
C PHE A 167 7.14 -24.99 6.10
N ALA A 168 8.16 -25.44 6.82
CA ALA A 168 9.04 -24.52 7.53
C ALA A 168 9.94 -23.75 6.56
N ASN A 169 10.17 -22.48 6.84
CA ASN A 169 11.24 -21.77 6.16
C ASN A 169 12.60 -22.31 6.66
N LEU A 170 13.49 -22.66 5.73
CA LEU A 170 14.84 -23.14 6.05
C LEU A 170 15.72 -22.03 6.64
N THR A 171 15.54 -20.79 6.18
CA THR A 171 16.30 -19.60 6.60
C THR A 171 15.38 -18.65 7.37
N LYS A 172 15.17 -18.96 8.65
CA LYS A 172 14.21 -18.24 9.51
C LYS A 172 14.75 -16.88 9.95
N PHE A 173 13.86 -15.88 10.03
CA PHE A 173 14.14 -14.58 10.65
C PHE A 173 13.07 -14.19 11.69
N ALA A 174 12.19 -15.13 12.04
CA ALA A 174 11.27 -15.05 13.17
C ALA A 174 11.28 -16.39 13.92
N LYS A 175 10.84 -16.40 15.19
CA LYS A 175 10.85 -17.60 16.05
C LYS A 175 10.11 -18.77 15.38
N TYR A 176 8.92 -18.49 14.88
CA TYR A 176 8.20 -19.38 13.97
C TYR A 176 8.13 -18.69 12.61
N HIS A 177 8.56 -19.40 11.58
CA HIS A 177 8.58 -18.90 10.23
C HIS A 177 8.23 -20.03 9.27
N GLU A 178 7.01 -19.98 8.77
CA GLU A 178 6.44 -20.96 7.84
C GLU A 178 6.21 -20.32 6.47
N ILE A 179 6.22 -21.16 5.44
CA ILE A 179 5.86 -20.81 4.07
C ILE A 179 4.55 -21.52 3.74
N ILE A 180 3.69 -20.87 2.98
CA ILE A 180 2.48 -21.46 2.40
C ILE A 180 2.60 -21.33 0.88
N ALA A 181 2.92 -22.42 0.19
CA ALA A 181 3.08 -22.44 -1.25
C ALA A 181 1.73 -22.74 -1.94
N GLY A 182 1.41 -21.95 -2.96
CA GLY A 182 0.26 -22.12 -3.84
C GLY A 182 0.69 -22.65 -5.23
N PRO A 183 0.11 -22.15 -6.34
CA PRO A 183 0.51 -22.57 -7.69
C PRO A 183 1.93 -22.14 -8.04
N HIS A 184 2.58 -22.87 -8.96
CA HIS A 184 3.94 -22.55 -9.39
C HIS A 184 4.02 -21.19 -10.09
N ASN A 185 3.07 -20.89 -10.98
CA ASN A 185 3.01 -19.58 -11.61
C ASN A 185 2.24 -18.62 -10.69
N PRO A 186 2.85 -17.50 -10.22
CA PRO A 186 2.19 -16.55 -9.32
C PRO A 186 0.98 -15.85 -9.93
N PHE A 187 0.89 -15.80 -11.26
CA PHE A 187 -0.28 -15.25 -11.96
C PHE A 187 -1.47 -16.21 -12.00
N ASP A 188 -1.30 -17.49 -11.62
CA ASP A 188 -2.39 -18.45 -11.46
C ASP A 188 -3.06 -18.37 -10.07
N LYS A 189 -2.60 -17.47 -9.20
CA LYS A 189 -3.22 -17.23 -7.90
C LYS A 189 -4.65 -16.75 -8.11
N THR A 190 -5.61 -17.38 -7.43
CA THR A 190 -7.03 -17.02 -7.45
C THR A 190 -7.51 -16.61 -6.07
N ARG A 191 -8.73 -16.07 -5.98
CA ARG A 191 -9.41 -15.77 -4.72
C ARG A 191 -9.40 -16.94 -3.75
N ASP A 192 -9.67 -18.14 -4.23
CA ASP A 192 -9.73 -19.32 -3.37
C ASP A 192 -8.35 -19.76 -2.88
N VAL A 193 -7.31 -19.64 -3.73
CA VAL A 193 -5.92 -19.86 -3.33
C VAL A 193 -5.56 -18.88 -2.20
N PHE A 194 -5.88 -17.59 -2.38
CA PHE A 194 -5.63 -16.56 -1.37
C PHE A 194 -6.35 -16.83 -0.05
N ARG A 195 -7.67 -17.11 -0.09
CA ARG A 195 -8.48 -17.44 1.09
C ARG A 195 -7.90 -18.64 1.85
N SER A 196 -7.54 -19.69 1.11
CA SER A 196 -6.89 -20.88 1.67
C SER A 196 -5.56 -20.54 2.35
N GLN A 197 -4.74 -19.65 1.77
CA GLN A 197 -3.49 -19.22 2.41
C GLN A 197 -3.74 -18.51 3.73
N ILE A 198 -4.75 -17.64 3.81
CA ILE A 198 -5.11 -16.97 5.06
C ILE A 198 -5.63 -17.98 6.09
N ALA A 199 -6.47 -18.93 5.67
CA ALA A 199 -7.00 -19.98 6.56
C ALA A 199 -5.89 -20.87 7.14
N ILE A 200 -4.92 -21.27 6.31
CA ILE A 200 -3.72 -22.01 6.75
C ILE A 200 -2.90 -21.14 7.72
N ALA A 201 -2.70 -19.85 7.43
CA ALA A 201 -1.97 -18.96 8.31
C ALA A 201 -2.63 -18.82 9.70
N GLN A 202 -3.96 -18.70 9.75
CA GLN A 202 -4.70 -18.68 11.03
C GLN A 202 -4.56 -20.00 11.79
N GLU A 203 -4.55 -21.14 11.09
CA GLU A 203 -4.31 -22.44 11.72
C GLU A 203 -2.88 -22.58 12.27
N ILE A 204 -1.87 -22.07 11.55
CA ILE A 204 -0.50 -21.97 12.06
C ILE A 204 -0.48 -21.15 13.36
N ALA A 205 -1.16 -20.00 13.37
CA ALA A 205 -1.25 -19.15 14.55
C ALA A 205 -1.91 -19.86 15.74
N ARG A 206 -3.02 -20.58 15.53
CA ARG A 206 -3.68 -21.39 16.57
C ARG A 206 -2.75 -22.45 17.13
N ARG A 207 -2.05 -23.19 16.28
CA ARG A 207 -1.12 -24.24 16.71
C ARG A 207 0.03 -23.65 17.52
N VAL A 208 0.68 -22.61 16.99
CA VAL A 208 1.78 -21.93 17.68
C VAL A 208 1.33 -21.40 19.03
N HIS A 209 0.20 -20.70 19.09
CA HIS A 209 -0.32 -20.17 20.34
C HIS A 209 -0.69 -21.28 21.34
N GLY A 210 -1.14 -22.44 20.85
CA GLY A 210 -1.48 -23.59 21.68
C GLY A 210 -0.30 -24.23 22.42
N PHE A 211 0.91 -24.19 21.86
CA PHE A 211 2.11 -24.74 22.52
C PHE A 211 3.12 -23.67 22.98
N ASP A 212 3.02 -22.43 22.48
CA ASP A 212 3.83 -21.29 22.88
C ASP A 212 2.97 -20.02 22.95
N SER A 213 2.29 -19.87 24.09
CA SER A 213 1.48 -18.69 24.37
C SER A 213 2.29 -17.39 24.45
N ALA A 214 3.62 -17.41 24.49
CA ALA A 214 4.43 -16.17 24.45
C ALA A 214 4.63 -15.63 23.03
N ALA A 215 4.29 -16.40 22.00
CA ALA A 215 4.32 -15.98 20.61
C ALA A 215 3.07 -15.16 20.27
N GLN A 216 3.19 -13.84 20.36
CA GLN A 216 2.06 -12.91 20.33
C GLN A 216 1.88 -12.21 18.98
N PHE A 217 2.95 -12.02 18.22
CA PHE A 217 2.91 -11.07 17.11
C PHE A 217 3.07 -11.79 15.79
N MET A 218 2.04 -11.67 14.95
CA MET A 218 1.95 -12.35 13.67
C MET A 218 1.98 -11.35 12.52
N MET A 219 2.76 -11.69 11.50
CA MET A 219 2.69 -11.04 10.20
C MET A 219 2.57 -12.12 9.12
N ILE A 220 1.77 -11.83 8.09
CA ILE A 220 1.69 -12.62 6.86
C ILE A 220 2.25 -11.75 5.74
N GLY A 221 3.29 -12.21 5.07
CA GLY A 221 3.97 -11.45 4.01
C GLY A 221 3.96 -12.16 2.66
N GLU A 222 4.00 -11.40 1.57
CA GLU A 222 4.26 -11.90 0.23
C GLU A 222 5.30 -11.02 -0.47
N ASN A 223 6.24 -11.67 -1.14
CA ASN A 223 7.11 -11.02 -2.12
C ASN A 223 6.78 -11.68 -3.47
N GLN A 224 6.13 -10.96 -4.38
CA GLN A 224 5.88 -11.43 -5.72
C GLN A 224 6.91 -10.83 -6.68
N GLY A 225 7.82 -11.67 -7.16
CA GLY A 225 8.83 -11.32 -8.15
C GLY A 225 10.18 -10.81 -7.60
N PRO A 226 11.23 -10.85 -8.43
CA PRO A 226 12.60 -10.55 -8.01
C PRO A 226 12.79 -9.11 -7.52
N ASP A 227 12.14 -8.11 -8.13
CA ASP A 227 12.22 -6.71 -7.71
C ASP A 227 11.52 -6.45 -6.36
N ALA A 228 10.69 -7.40 -5.92
CA ALA A 228 10.08 -7.45 -4.59
C ALA A 228 10.91 -8.24 -3.57
N GLY A 229 12.07 -8.78 -3.97
CA GLY A 229 12.94 -9.58 -3.11
C GLY A 229 12.51 -11.05 -2.99
N ALA A 230 11.71 -11.57 -3.93
CA ALA A 230 11.38 -12.98 -3.97
C ALA A 230 12.61 -13.80 -4.42
N SER A 231 13.04 -14.76 -3.59
CA SER A 231 14.12 -15.70 -3.94
C SER A 231 13.62 -16.94 -4.68
N LYS A 232 12.28 -17.10 -4.77
CA LYS A 232 11.59 -18.17 -5.48
C LYS A 232 10.50 -17.54 -6.35
N TYR A 233 10.40 -18.00 -7.60
CA TYR A 233 9.33 -17.59 -8.52
C TYR A 233 7.97 -18.19 -8.15
N HIS A 234 7.99 -19.36 -7.50
CA HIS A 234 6.79 -20.07 -7.05
C HIS A 234 5.95 -19.20 -6.11
N GLN A 235 4.63 -19.17 -6.29
CA GLN A 235 3.74 -18.35 -5.49
C GLN A 235 3.71 -18.82 -4.03
N HIS A 236 4.02 -17.93 -3.10
CA HIS A 236 3.97 -18.27 -1.69
C HIS A 236 3.71 -17.06 -0.80
N LYS A 237 3.07 -17.32 0.34
CA LYS A 237 3.04 -16.40 1.48
C LYS A 237 3.97 -16.91 2.58
N GLN A 238 4.48 -15.99 3.37
CA GLN A 238 5.32 -16.24 4.54
C GLN A 238 4.52 -15.91 5.79
N VAL A 239 4.53 -16.79 6.78
CA VAL A 239 3.91 -16.56 8.09
C VAL A 239 5.02 -16.45 9.11
N MET A 240 5.12 -15.28 9.73
CA MET A 240 6.12 -15.01 10.77
C MET A 240 5.39 -14.75 12.08
N ILE A 241 5.75 -15.52 13.10
CA ILE A 241 5.24 -15.32 14.46
C ILE A 241 6.44 -15.14 15.37
N SER A 242 6.53 -13.97 16.00
CA SER A 242 7.57 -13.66 16.97
C SER A 242 7.02 -13.77 18.40
N ALA A 243 7.87 -14.28 19.28
CA ALA A 243 7.76 -14.03 20.70
C ALA A 243 8.57 -12.77 21.01
N GLY A 244 8.04 -11.87 21.82
CA GLY A 244 8.73 -10.63 22.16
C GLY A 244 7.83 -9.64 22.88
N THR A 245 8.42 -8.53 23.31
CA THR A 245 7.73 -7.40 23.92
C THR A 245 7.18 -6.42 22.88
N MET A 246 7.56 -6.57 21.60
CA MET A 246 7.18 -5.69 20.49
C MET A 246 6.82 -6.50 19.23
N HIS A 247 5.81 -6.01 18.51
CA HIS A 247 5.43 -6.40 17.17
C HIS A 247 6.49 -5.97 16.13
N PHE A 248 6.29 -6.38 14.88
CA PHE A 248 7.04 -5.86 13.73
C PHE A 248 6.98 -4.32 13.66
N PRO A 249 8.08 -3.63 13.29
CA PRO A 249 8.22 -2.18 13.46
C PRO A 249 7.12 -1.31 12.84
N ASP A 250 6.56 -1.70 11.70
CA ASP A 250 5.47 -0.94 11.09
C ASP A 250 4.17 -1.04 11.90
N ALA A 251 3.85 -2.21 12.43
CA ALA A 251 2.69 -2.39 13.31
C ALA A 251 2.89 -1.64 14.63
N GLU A 252 4.09 -1.69 15.22
CA GLU A 252 4.43 -0.91 16.42
C GLU A 252 4.28 0.59 16.19
N ARG A 253 4.77 1.10 15.06
CA ARG A 253 4.61 2.52 14.68
C ARG A 253 3.14 2.93 14.65
N TRP A 254 2.26 2.10 14.11
CA TRP A 254 0.82 2.34 14.06
C TRP A 254 0.15 2.21 15.43
N HIS A 255 0.60 1.26 16.25
CA HIS A 255 0.16 1.08 17.63
C HIS A 255 0.51 2.29 18.51
N GLU A 256 1.77 2.73 18.49
CA GLU A 256 2.25 3.91 19.19
C GLU A 256 1.55 5.19 18.71
N ALA A 257 1.36 5.33 17.40
CA ALA A 257 0.59 6.42 16.81
C ALA A 257 -0.83 6.45 17.35
N SER A 258 -1.49 5.29 17.45
CA SER A 258 -2.86 5.17 17.95
C SER A 258 -2.97 5.56 19.42
N ILE A 259 -2.05 5.09 20.27
CA ILE A 259 -2.00 5.46 21.69
C ILE A 259 -1.80 6.96 21.87
N ARG A 260 -0.77 7.52 21.20
CA ARG A 260 -0.45 8.94 21.32
C ARG A 260 -1.60 9.82 20.82
N TYR A 261 -2.18 9.46 19.68
CA TYR A 261 -3.31 10.18 19.10
C TYR A 261 -4.51 10.19 20.04
N ARG A 262 -4.87 9.03 20.61
CA ARG A 262 -5.97 8.94 21.58
C ARG A 262 -5.70 9.81 22.81
N PHE A 263 -4.48 9.81 23.32
CA PHE A 263 -4.11 10.63 24.47
C PHE A 263 -4.22 12.14 24.16
N GLU A 264 -3.73 12.57 23.00
CA GLU A 264 -3.70 13.99 22.61
C GLU A 264 -5.08 14.53 22.18
N THR A 265 -5.93 13.68 21.60
CA THR A 265 -7.15 14.14 20.91
C THR A 265 -8.45 13.55 21.48
N GLY A 266 -8.38 12.48 22.25
CA GLY A 266 -9.54 11.67 22.66
C GLY A 266 -10.14 10.79 21.56
N SER A 267 -9.66 10.92 20.31
CA SER A 267 -10.21 10.24 19.13
C SER A 267 -9.46 8.96 18.76
N ASP A 268 -10.07 8.17 17.88
CA ASP A 268 -9.49 6.97 17.27
C ASP A 268 -8.61 7.36 16.08
N PHE A 269 -7.33 7.00 16.12
CA PHE A 269 -6.37 7.38 15.07
C PHE A 269 -6.76 6.82 13.70
N THR A 270 -7.11 5.54 13.63
CA THR A 270 -7.45 4.87 12.38
C THR A 270 -8.68 5.48 11.73
N GLY A 271 -9.72 5.79 12.52
CA GLY A 271 -10.93 6.45 12.06
C GLY A 271 -10.65 7.84 11.47
N ASP A 272 -9.90 8.68 12.18
CA ASP A 272 -9.59 10.03 11.70
C ASP A 272 -8.61 9.99 10.51
N TRP A 273 -7.65 9.06 10.50
CA TRP A 273 -6.75 8.83 9.37
C TRP A 273 -7.50 8.41 8.11
N PHE A 274 -8.49 7.53 8.25
CA PHE A 274 -9.38 7.13 7.16
C PHE A 274 -10.22 8.32 6.69
N ALA A 275 -10.87 9.03 7.61
CA ALA A 275 -11.74 10.17 7.29
C ALA A 275 -10.97 11.27 6.53
N ALA A 276 -9.73 11.56 6.92
CA ALA A 276 -8.87 12.51 6.21
C ALA A 276 -8.62 12.12 4.74
N HIS A 277 -8.47 10.82 4.44
CA HIS A 277 -8.36 10.33 3.06
C HIS A 277 -9.71 10.34 2.33
N GLU A 278 -10.79 9.98 3.02
CA GLU A 278 -12.13 9.93 2.44
C GLU A 278 -12.60 11.31 1.96
N MET A 279 -12.33 12.34 2.77
CA MET A 279 -12.63 13.75 2.46
C MET A 279 -12.09 14.18 1.10
N ILE A 280 -10.94 13.64 0.69
CA ILE A 280 -10.28 13.95 -0.58
C ILE A 280 -10.43 12.85 -1.63
N GLY A 281 -11.31 11.87 -1.43
CA GLY A 281 -11.58 10.82 -2.41
C GLY A 281 -10.55 9.70 -2.50
N LEU A 282 -9.72 9.53 -1.48
CA LEU A 282 -8.68 8.50 -1.43
C LEU A 282 -9.01 7.32 -0.52
N ALA A 283 -10.22 7.29 0.03
CA ALA A 283 -10.68 6.18 0.84
C ALA A 283 -12.14 5.82 0.56
N ARG A 284 -12.47 4.54 0.81
CA ARG A 284 -13.82 4.01 0.78
C ARG A 284 -13.98 2.97 1.88
N SER A 285 -15.10 3.02 2.58
CA SER A 285 -15.51 1.96 3.49
C SER A 285 -16.44 0.96 2.82
N LEU A 286 -16.36 -0.28 3.29
CA LEU A 286 -17.18 -1.40 2.86
C LEU A 286 -17.82 -1.99 4.12
N GLU A 287 -19.13 -1.88 4.24
CA GLU A 287 -19.86 -2.46 5.37
C GLU A 287 -19.95 -3.99 5.25
N ASP A 288 -19.86 -4.66 6.40
CA ASP A 288 -20.10 -6.09 6.54
C ASP A 288 -20.74 -6.37 7.91
N SER A 289 -21.34 -7.56 8.03
CA SER A 289 -21.94 -8.08 9.26
C SER A 289 -20.96 -8.15 10.45
N GLU A 290 -19.66 -8.31 10.19
CA GLU A 290 -18.62 -8.33 11.22
C GLU A 290 -18.05 -6.93 11.54
N GLY A 291 -18.42 -5.92 10.76
CA GLY A 291 -17.97 -4.54 10.88
C GLY A 291 -17.40 -4.01 9.57
N GLU A 292 -16.98 -2.75 9.61
CA GLU A 292 -16.51 -2.02 8.45
C GLU A 292 -15.08 -2.42 8.03
N VAL A 293 -14.86 -2.64 6.73
CA VAL A 293 -13.55 -2.75 6.10
C VAL A 293 -13.20 -1.44 5.42
N LEU A 294 -12.05 -0.86 5.77
CA LEU A 294 -11.58 0.41 5.23
C LEU A 294 -10.55 0.15 4.14
N VAL A 295 -10.69 0.81 2.99
CA VAL A 295 -9.70 0.75 1.90
C VAL A 295 -9.20 2.16 1.60
N VAL A 296 -7.88 2.32 1.57
CA VAL A 296 -7.23 3.62 1.41
C VAL A 296 -6.12 3.55 0.37
N ALA A 297 -6.23 4.37 -0.69
CA ALA A 297 -5.11 4.73 -1.54
C ALA A 297 -4.27 5.77 -0.80
N SER A 298 -3.17 5.35 -0.19
CA SER A 298 -2.48 6.12 0.84
C SER A 298 -1.85 7.42 0.30
N LEU A 299 -1.93 8.49 1.09
CA LEU A 299 -1.19 9.75 0.92
C LEU A 299 0.29 9.65 1.33
N THR A 300 0.65 8.60 2.06
CA THR A 300 2.00 8.39 2.57
C THR A 300 2.46 6.95 2.33
N PRO A 301 2.39 6.43 1.09
CA PRO A 301 2.76 5.06 0.80
C PRO A 301 4.29 4.91 0.76
N LYS A 302 4.78 3.68 0.95
CA LYS A 302 6.22 3.36 0.85
C LYS A 302 6.75 3.43 -0.58
N LYS A 303 5.89 3.18 -1.57
CA LYS A 303 6.14 3.28 -3.02
C LYS A 303 4.86 3.71 -3.75
N ASP A 304 4.98 4.02 -5.03
CA ASP A 304 3.84 4.34 -5.90
C ASP A 304 2.74 3.27 -5.81
N CYS A 305 1.48 3.69 -5.97
CA CYS A 305 0.31 2.82 -5.93
C CYS A 305 0.10 2.06 -4.60
N GLY A 306 0.60 2.57 -3.47
CA GLY A 306 0.40 1.94 -2.17
C GLY A 306 -1.04 1.99 -1.69
N VAL A 307 -1.59 0.83 -1.32
CA VAL A 307 -2.95 0.68 -0.79
C VAL A 307 -2.90 0.03 0.58
N THR A 308 -3.72 0.51 1.50
CA THR A 308 -3.90 -0.07 2.83
C THR A 308 -5.35 -0.51 3.00
N VAL A 309 -5.54 -1.76 3.42
CA VAL A 309 -6.84 -2.31 3.80
C VAL A 309 -6.84 -2.55 5.29
N ILE A 310 -7.84 -2.04 6.00
CA ILE A 310 -7.97 -2.21 7.45
C ILE A 310 -9.27 -2.95 7.74
N GLY A 311 -9.15 -4.13 8.35
CA GLY A 311 -10.27 -4.98 8.72
C GLY A 311 -11.05 -4.43 9.91
N PRO A 312 -12.21 -5.01 10.28
CA PRO A 312 -13.04 -4.53 11.38
C PRO A 312 -12.29 -4.56 12.72
N ARG A 313 -12.82 -3.83 13.72
CA ARG A 313 -12.32 -3.95 15.10
C ARG A 313 -12.45 -5.40 15.56
N PHE A 314 -11.34 -5.91 16.08
CA PHE A 314 -11.20 -7.32 16.39
C PHE A 314 -12.04 -7.74 17.59
N LYS A 315 -12.68 -8.91 17.48
CA LYS A 315 -13.32 -9.62 18.61
C LYS A 315 -12.51 -10.85 19.04
N ASP A 316 -11.92 -11.55 18.07
CA ASP A 316 -11.08 -12.72 18.29
C ASP A 316 -9.75 -12.55 17.54
N PRO A 317 -8.59 -12.58 18.24
CA PRO A 317 -7.26 -12.44 17.66
C PRO A 317 -6.93 -13.40 16.51
N LEU A 318 -7.61 -14.55 16.46
CA LEU A 318 -7.32 -15.65 15.54
C LEU A 318 -8.34 -15.75 14.40
N HIS A 319 -9.31 -14.83 14.35
CA HIS A 319 -10.37 -14.82 13.34
C HIS A 319 -10.36 -13.54 12.50
N LEU A 320 -9.97 -13.67 11.22
CA LEU A 320 -10.13 -12.64 10.21
C LEU A 320 -11.45 -12.84 9.47
N GLY A 321 -12.29 -11.80 9.44
CA GLY A 321 -13.58 -11.82 8.75
C GLY A 321 -13.44 -11.98 7.25
N GLN A 322 -14.40 -12.68 6.64
CA GLN A 322 -14.34 -13.06 5.23
C GLN A 322 -14.28 -11.84 4.29
N ARG A 323 -15.04 -10.77 4.58
CA ARG A 323 -15.03 -9.55 3.77
C ARG A 323 -13.65 -8.91 3.72
N PHE A 324 -12.95 -8.84 4.86
CA PHE A 324 -11.59 -8.29 4.91
C PHE A 324 -10.61 -9.11 4.07
N ILE A 325 -10.67 -10.43 4.17
CA ILE A 325 -9.84 -11.36 3.37
C ILE A 325 -10.10 -11.13 1.88
N ASP A 326 -11.37 -11.04 1.49
CA ASP A 326 -11.77 -10.85 0.10
C ASP A 326 -11.34 -9.50 -0.43
N THR A 327 -11.49 -8.43 0.34
CA THR A 327 -11.02 -7.10 -0.04
C THR A 327 -9.50 -7.06 -0.20
N CYS A 328 -8.73 -7.75 0.64
CA CYS A 328 -7.29 -7.88 0.42
C CYS A 328 -6.96 -8.58 -0.90
N TRP A 329 -7.69 -9.64 -1.26
CA TRP A 329 -7.56 -10.30 -2.55
C TRP A 329 -7.92 -9.35 -3.70
N GLU A 330 -9.06 -8.67 -3.62
CA GLU A 330 -9.58 -7.79 -4.68
C GLU A 330 -8.61 -6.62 -4.95
N VAL A 331 -7.91 -6.12 -3.93
CA VAL A 331 -6.82 -5.15 -4.11
C VAL A 331 -5.65 -5.77 -4.88
N GLU A 332 -5.18 -6.97 -4.51
CA GLU A 332 -4.10 -7.66 -5.26
C GLU A 332 -4.53 -7.94 -6.71
N GLU A 333 -5.76 -8.41 -6.91
CA GLU A 333 -6.37 -8.69 -8.21
C GLU A 333 -6.43 -7.44 -9.08
N PHE A 334 -7.04 -6.35 -8.60
CA PHE A 334 -7.11 -5.07 -9.31
C PHE A 334 -5.72 -4.58 -9.74
N MET A 335 -4.75 -4.65 -8.83
CA MET A 335 -3.38 -4.23 -9.11
C MET A 335 -2.76 -5.08 -10.22
N MET A 336 -2.96 -6.40 -10.20
CA MET A 336 -2.43 -7.32 -11.21
C MET A 336 -3.15 -7.19 -12.56
N THR A 337 -4.48 -7.14 -12.58
CA THR A 337 -5.29 -7.30 -13.80
C THR A 337 -5.60 -5.97 -14.48
N GLU A 338 -5.80 -4.90 -13.71
CA GLU A 338 -6.21 -3.59 -14.25
C GLU A 338 -5.07 -2.58 -14.24
N GLN A 339 -4.19 -2.61 -13.22
CA GLN A 339 -3.03 -1.71 -13.14
C GLN A 339 -1.74 -2.31 -13.73
N GLY A 340 -1.77 -3.57 -14.16
CA GLY A 340 -0.62 -4.27 -14.76
C GLY A 340 0.57 -4.43 -13.82
N VAL A 341 0.33 -4.49 -12.52
CA VAL A 341 1.37 -4.69 -11.50
C VAL A 341 1.76 -6.16 -11.47
N GLU A 342 2.96 -6.48 -11.94
CA GLU A 342 3.46 -7.86 -11.91
C GLU A 342 4.20 -8.22 -10.63
N GLN A 343 4.84 -7.22 -10.00
CA GLN A 343 5.73 -7.43 -8.86
C GLN A 343 5.36 -6.49 -7.71
N PHE A 344 5.23 -7.05 -6.51
CA PHE A 344 4.76 -6.32 -5.34
C PHE A 344 5.14 -7.01 -4.03
N ASN A 345 5.05 -6.26 -2.94
CA ASN A 345 5.04 -6.80 -1.58
C ASN A 345 3.65 -6.62 -0.97
N THR A 346 3.19 -7.61 -0.20
CA THR A 346 2.09 -7.41 0.76
C THR A 346 2.52 -7.78 2.16
N ALA A 347 2.01 -7.06 3.16
CA ALA A 347 2.20 -7.35 4.56
C ALA A 347 0.87 -7.18 5.30
N LEU A 348 0.41 -8.26 5.93
CA LEU A 348 -0.77 -8.28 6.78
C LEU A 348 -0.33 -8.43 8.24
N TYR A 349 -0.60 -7.40 9.02
CA TYR A 349 -0.38 -7.35 10.47
C TYR A 349 -1.68 -7.64 11.20
N LEU A 350 -1.60 -8.46 12.25
CA LEU A 350 -2.73 -8.74 13.12
C LEU A 350 -2.50 -8.08 14.49
N PRO A 351 -3.54 -7.76 15.25
CA PRO A 351 -3.40 -7.52 16.68
C PRO A 351 -2.72 -8.72 17.39
N PRO A 352 -2.23 -8.53 18.63
CA PRO A 352 -1.62 -9.63 19.37
C PRO A 352 -2.53 -10.85 19.43
N LEU A 353 -1.96 -12.05 19.29
CA LEU A 353 -2.70 -13.32 19.22
C LEU A 353 -3.47 -13.66 20.51
N SER A 354 -3.21 -12.94 21.60
CA SER A 354 -3.99 -13.00 22.84
C SER A 354 -3.90 -11.68 23.59
N ARG A 355 -4.55 -11.60 24.77
CA ARG A 355 -4.49 -10.41 25.60
C ARG A 355 -3.05 -10.16 26.08
N THR A 356 -2.57 -8.93 25.87
CA THR A 356 -1.31 -8.43 26.42
C THR A 356 -1.58 -7.30 27.41
N ASP A 357 -0.56 -6.91 28.19
CA ASP A 357 -0.65 -5.78 29.13
C ASP A 357 -0.70 -4.42 28.41
N ALA A 358 -0.16 -4.35 27.20
CA ALA A 358 -0.18 -3.15 26.37
C ALA A 358 -1.57 -2.88 25.78
N TYR A 359 -1.89 -1.62 25.53
CA TYR A 359 -3.19 -1.22 24.97
C TYR A 359 -3.24 -1.43 23.46
N TRP A 360 -3.87 -2.50 22.99
CA TRP A 360 -3.98 -2.83 21.55
C TRP A 360 -5.38 -2.65 20.95
N LYS A 361 -6.35 -2.13 21.72
CA LYS A 361 -7.77 -2.12 21.32
C LYS A 361 -8.08 -1.30 20.06
N ASP A 362 -7.23 -0.33 19.74
CA ASP A 362 -7.40 0.52 18.55
C ASP A 362 -6.67 -0.03 17.33
N PHE A 363 -5.72 -0.95 17.53
CA PHE A 363 -5.01 -1.57 16.44
C PHE A 363 -5.92 -2.61 15.78
N ARG A 364 -6.14 -2.45 14.48
CA ARG A 364 -6.99 -3.31 13.65
C ARG A 364 -6.12 -4.12 12.70
N PRO A 365 -6.56 -5.32 12.25
CA PRO A 365 -5.86 -6.05 11.20
C PRO A 365 -5.64 -5.15 9.98
N MET A 366 -4.41 -5.09 9.49
CA MET A 366 -4.00 -4.14 8.46
C MET A 366 -3.17 -4.84 7.40
N SER A 367 -3.65 -4.80 6.16
CA SER A 367 -2.92 -5.27 4.98
C SER A 367 -2.38 -4.08 4.19
N VAL A 368 -1.09 -4.09 3.88
CA VAL A 368 -0.40 -3.04 3.13
C VAL A 368 0.10 -3.63 1.82
N PHE A 369 -0.33 -3.06 0.71
CA PHE A 369 0.13 -3.38 -0.65
C PHE A 369 1.18 -2.36 -1.09
N THR A 370 2.30 -2.83 -1.61
CA THR A 370 3.40 -1.99 -2.11
C THR A 370 3.84 -2.48 -3.48
N ARG A 371 3.60 -1.68 -4.52
CA ARG A 371 4.11 -1.97 -5.87
C ARG A 371 5.64 -1.97 -5.88
N ARG A 372 6.22 -2.89 -6.63
CA ARG A 372 7.66 -2.97 -6.87
C ARG A 372 7.95 -2.78 -8.36
N THR A 373 9.03 -2.07 -8.62
CA THR A 373 9.50 -1.75 -9.97
C THR A 373 10.98 -2.12 -10.05
N LYS A 374 11.54 -2.14 -11.26
CA LYS A 374 12.95 -2.45 -11.54
C LYS A 374 13.96 -1.48 -10.91
N SER A 375 13.53 -0.56 -10.04
CA SER A 375 14.38 0.26 -9.19
C SER A 375 14.32 -0.24 -7.76
N ASP A 376 15.49 -0.47 -7.17
CA ASP A 376 15.62 -0.80 -5.76
C ASP A 376 15.22 0.39 -4.86
N MET A 377 15.37 0.24 -3.55
CA MET A 377 15.26 1.35 -2.59
C MET A 377 16.43 2.31 -2.79
N GLY A 378 16.10 3.58 -3.03
CA GLY A 378 17.09 4.65 -3.02
C GLY A 378 17.29 5.21 -1.62
N ILE A 379 18.13 6.24 -1.52
CA ILE A 379 18.37 6.98 -0.27
C ILE A 379 17.07 7.45 0.39
N MET A 380 16.09 7.85 -0.42
CA MET A 380 14.86 8.42 0.10
C MET A 380 13.94 7.38 0.71
N GLU A 381 13.82 6.19 0.11
CA GLU A 381 13.04 5.10 0.73
C GLU A 381 13.77 4.43 1.89
N GLY A 382 15.11 4.41 1.88
CA GLY A 382 15.92 3.80 2.94
C GLY A 382 16.18 4.68 4.16
N ALA A 383 16.26 6.00 3.98
CA ALA A 383 16.68 6.94 5.02
C ALA A 383 15.88 8.25 5.08
N GLY A 384 14.92 8.45 4.18
CA GLY A 384 14.17 9.70 4.06
C GLY A 384 12.67 9.48 3.93
N THR A 385 12.05 10.23 3.02
CA THR A 385 10.62 10.18 2.69
C THR A 385 10.42 9.60 1.31
N ALA A 386 9.45 8.70 1.14
CA ALA A 386 9.19 8.06 -0.15
C ALA A 386 8.95 9.10 -1.24
N VAL A 387 9.60 8.92 -2.40
CA VAL A 387 9.42 9.80 -3.54
C VAL A 387 8.52 9.14 -4.56
N LEU A 388 7.40 9.79 -4.82
CA LEU A 388 6.26 9.25 -5.53
C LEU A 388 6.06 10.01 -6.84
N SER A 389 5.82 9.23 -7.88
CA SER A 389 5.68 9.72 -9.25
C SER A 389 4.27 9.45 -9.78
N VAL A 390 3.44 8.70 -9.06
CA VAL A 390 2.04 8.42 -9.39
C VAL A 390 1.12 9.17 -8.44
N ASP A 391 0.10 9.81 -9.01
CA ASP A 391 -1.01 10.40 -8.25
C ASP A 391 -1.95 9.28 -7.75
N PRO A 392 -2.15 9.09 -6.43
CA PRO A 392 -3.08 8.09 -5.93
C PRO A 392 -4.52 8.29 -6.39
N LYS A 393 -4.93 9.53 -6.71
CA LYS A 393 -6.26 9.81 -7.25
C LYS A 393 -6.44 9.29 -8.67
N SER A 394 -5.35 9.03 -9.41
CA SER A 394 -5.44 8.51 -10.77
C SER A 394 -5.90 7.05 -10.85
N PHE A 395 -5.89 6.31 -9.74
CA PHE A 395 -6.36 4.91 -9.69
C PHE A 395 -7.38 4.65 -8.58
N ALA A 396 -7.52 5.53 -7.58
CA ALA A 396 -8.44 5.31 -6.46
C ALA A 396 -9.89 5.10 -6.92
N GLY A 397 -10.39 5.90 -7.87
CA GLY A 397 -11.74 5.76 -8.40
C GLY A 397 -12.00 4.41 -9.06
N ASP A 398 -11.05 3.93 -9.85
CA ASP A 398 -11.13 2.63 -10.52
C ASP A 398 -11.05 1.48 -9.52
N LEU A 399 -10.13 1.56 -8.55
CA LEU A 399 -10.02 0.61 -7.45
C LEU A 399 -11.37 0.48 -6.71
N PHE A 400 -11.96 1.61 -6.35
CA PHE A 400 -13.21 1.59 -5.61
C PHE A 400 -14.39 1.08 -6.44
N SER A 401 -14.37 1.32 -7.76
CA SER A 401 -15.34 0.78 -8.71
C SER A 401 -15.18 -0.74 -8.87
N HIS A 402 -13.94 -1.25 -8.87
CA HIS A 402 -13.65 -2.69 -8.86
C HIS A 402 -14.21 -3.36 -7.61
N LEU A 403 -13.92 -2.81 -6.42
CA LEU A 403 -14.40 -3.34 -5.14
C LEU A 403 -15.93 -3.34 -5.02
N GLN A 404 -16.61 -2.38 -5.67
CA GLN A 404 -18.07 -2.33 -5.70
C GLN A 404 -18.69 -3.40 -6.61
N LYS A 405 -18.01 -3.78 -7.70
CA LYS A 405 -18.46 -4.87 -8.58
C LYS A 405 -18.18 -6.25 -7.98
N ALA A 406 -17.17 -6.35 -7.12
CA ALA A 406 -16.76 -7.59 -6.47
C ALA A 406 -17.55 -7.89 -5.18
N ALA A 407 -18.19 -6.86 -4.59
CA ALA A 407 -19.17 -6.96 -3.51
C ALA A 407 -20.47 -7.61 -4.01
#